data_AF-A0A923R357-F1
#
_entry.id   AF-A0A923R357-F1
#
_cell.length_a   1.000
_cell.length_b   1.000
_cell.length_c   1.000
_cell.angle_alpha   90.00
_cell.angle_beta   90.00
_cell.angle_gamma   90.00
#
_symmetry.space_group_name_H-M   'P 1'
#
loop_
_entity.id
_entity.type
_entity.pdbx_description
1 polymer ?
#
loop_
_entity_poly.entity_id
_entity_poly.type
_entity_poly.pdbx_seq_one_letter_code
_entity_poly.pdbx_strand_id
1 'polypeptide(L)' 'MNGNSIFLDTNILIYLLKGNKEIADLLNRKEFIISFITELELLSFPFEDKNEYNQIKKLLSECTII' A
#
# COMPACT_ATOMS: atom_id res chain seq x y z
N MET A 1 -3.29 22.05 -2.70
CA MET A 1 -2.81 20.70 -3.10
C MET A 1 -1.29 20.78 -3.20
N ASN A 2 -0.58 20.44 -2.12
CA ASN A 2 0.87 20.29 -2.17
C ASN A 2 1.14 18.97 -2.91
N GLY A 3 1.82 19.01 -4.06
CA GLY A 3 2.00 17.86 -4.97
C GLY A 3 2.89 16.74 -4.45
N ASN A 4 2.60 16.21 -3.27
CA ASN A 4 3.32 15.10 -2.63
C ASN A 4 2.52 13.80 -2.58
N SER A 5 1.45 13.71 -3.37
CA SER A 5 0.69 12.49 -3.59
C SER A 5 1.37 11.63 -4.65
N ILE A 6 1.49 10.33 -4.38
CA ILE A 6 2.05 9.35 -5.32
C ILE A 6 1.00 8.28 -5.62
N PHE A 7 0.86 7.95 -6.90
CA PHE A 7 0.01 6.85 -7.34
C PHE A 7 0.80 5.55 -7.32
N LEU A 8 0.33 4.57 -6.56
CA LEU A 8 1.05 3.33 -6.27
C LEU A 8 0.41 2.12 -6.94
N ASP A 9 1.28 1.25 -7.44
CA ASP A 9 0.94 -0.07 -7.96
C ASP A 9 1.04 -1.14 -6.86
N THR A 10 0.36 -2.26 -7.04
CA THR A 10 0.27 -3.39 -6.11
C THR A 10 1.65 -3.90 -5.71
N ASN A 11 2.59 -4.00 -6.66
CA ASN A 11 3.95 -4.48 -6.39
C ASN A 11 4.71 -3.62 -5.37
N ILE A 12 4.59 -2.29 -5.46
CA ILE A 12 5.26 -1.37 -4.54
C ILE A 12 4.69 -1.54 -3.13
N LEU A 13 3.37 -1.70 -3.02
CA LEU A 13 2.69 -1.91 -1.75
C LEU A 13 3.06 -3.26 -1.13
N ILE A 14 3.19 -4.32 -1.94
CA ILE A 14 3.68 -5.63 -1.48
C ILE A 14 5.11 -5.51 -0.94
N TYR A 15 6.01 -4.80 -1.63
CA TYR A 15 7.37 -4.60 -1.13
C TYR A 15 7.42 -3.80 0.18
N LEU A 16 6.54 -2.80 0.31
CA LEU A 16 6.39 -2.05 1.55
C LEU A 16 5.93 -2.96 2.71
N LEU A 17 4.92 -3.81 2.47
CA LEU A 17 4.41 -4.78 3.46
C LEU A 17 5.47 -5.81 3.87
N LYS A 18 6.34 -6.20 2.94
CA LYS A 18 7.50 -7.07 3.22
C LYS A 18 8.64 -6.37 3.97
N GLY A 19 8.47 -5.10 4.35
CA GLY A 19 9.44 -4.35 5.14
C GLY A 19 10.64 -3.84 4.33
N ASN A 20 10.49 -3.64 3.02
CA ASN A 20 11.55 -3.05 2.21
C ASN A 20 11.83 -1.61 2.65
N LYS A 21 13.00 -1.38 3.24
CA LYS A 21 13.42 -0.09 3.80
C LYS A 21 13.58 1.00 2.75
N GLU A 22 14.09 0.67 1.56
CA GLU A 22 14.28 1.65 0.48
C GLU A 22 12.93 2.21 0.00
N ILE A 23 11.93 1.32 -0.12
CA ILE A 23 10.57 1.72 -0.46
C ILE A 23 9.94 2.53 0.66
N ALA A 24 10.12 2.13 1.92
CA ALA A 24 9.61 2.88 3.07
C ALA A 24 10.20 4.30 3.14
N ASP A 25 11.51 4.45 2.92
CA ASP A 25 12.18 5.74 2.90
C ASP A 25 11.73 6.62 1.72
N LEU A 26 11.56 6.01 0.53
CA LEU A 26 11.07 6.69 -0.67
C LEU A 26 9.64 7.23 -0.49
N LEU A 27 8.79 6.45 0.18
CA LEU A 27 7.38 6.75 0.38
C LEU A 27 7.11 7.58 1.64
N ASN A 28 8.13 7.79 2.47
CA ASN A 28 7.99 8.55 3.71
C ASN A 28 7.42 9.95 3.45
N ARG A 29 6.42 10.34 4.25
CA ARG A 29 5.71 11.63 4.19
C ARG A 29 4.95 11.89 2.88
N LYS A 30 4.75 10.89 2.02
CA LYS A 30 3.91 11.00 0.82
C LYS A 30 2.48 10.57 1.09
N GLU A 31 1.54 11.16 0.37
CA GLU A 31 0.15 10.69 0.37
C GLU A 31 0.00 9.56 -0.65
N PHE A 32 -0.57 8.44 -0.24
CA PHE A 32 -0.72 7.27 -1.10
C PHE A 32 -2.06 7.30 -1.81
N ILE A 33 -2.02 7.26 -3.14
CA ILE A 33 -3.22 7.10 -3.97
C ILE A 33 -3.11 5.74 -4.66
N ILE A 34 -4.18 4.96 -4.63
CA ILE A 34 -4.27 3.66 -5.31
C ILE A 34 -5.57 3.59 -6.11
N SER A 35 -5.61 2.74 -7.12
CA SER A 35 -6.88 2.42 -7.78
C SER A 35 -7.73 1.46 -6.95
N PHE A 36 -9.04 1.48 -7.15
CA PHE A 36 -9.92 0.42 -6.69
C PHE A 36 -9.45 -0.99 -7.13
N ILE A 37 -8.84 -1.12 -8.31
CA ILE A 37 -8.28 -2.40 -8.79
C ILE A 37 -7.12 -2.85 -7.91
N THR A 38 -6.22 -1.94 -7.55
CA THR A 38 -5.08 -2.18 -6.65
C THR A 38 -5.53 -2.65 -5.27
N GLU A 39 -6.62 -2.08 -4.73
CA GLU A 39 -7.24 -2.56 -3.49
C GLU A 39 -7.68 -4.03 -3.62
N LEU A 40 -8.40 -4.36 -4.70
CA LEU A 40 -8.88 -5.73 -4.94
C LEU A 40 -7.72 -6.72 -5.07
N GLU A 41 -6.66 -6.35 -5.78
CA GLU A 41 -5.46 -7.19 -5.93
C GLU A 41 -4.77 -7.42 -4.59
N LEU A 42 -4.60 -6.37 -3.78
CA LEU A 42 -4.03 -6.49 -2.43
C LEU A 42 -4.86 -7.38 -1.51
N LEU A 43 -6.18 -7.25 -1.54
CA LEU A 43 -7.09 -8.08 -0.72
C LEU A 43 -7.19 -9.53 -1.21
N SER A 44 -6.87 -9.78 -2.48
CA SER A 44 -6.85 -11.13 -3.09
C SER A 44 -5.49 -11.81 -3.00
N PHE A 45 -4.46 -11.10 -2.51
CA PHE A 45 -3.12 -11.64 -2.37
C PHE A 45 -3.12 -12.80 -1.36
N PRO A 46 -2.41 -13.91 -1.63
CA PRO A 46 -2.40 -15.05 -0.72
C PRO A 46 -1.62 -14.69 0.57
N PHE A 47 -2.35 -14.56 1.68
CA PHE A 47 -1.76 -14.31 2.99
C PHE A 47 -1.40 -15.62 3.69
N GLU A 48 -0.26 -15.64 4.36
CA GLU A 48 0.15 -16.79 5.17
C GLU A 48 -0.57 -16.84 6.51
N ASP A 49 -0.97 -15.68 7.04
CA ASP A 49 -1.68 -15.56 8.32
C ASP A 49 -2.69 -14.40 8.41
N LYS A 50 -3.45 -14.36 9.51
CA LYS A 50 -4.42 -13.28 9.79
C LYS A 50 -3.77 -11.92 10.08
N ASN A 51 -2.49 -11.91 10.45
CA ASN A 51 -1.76 -10.70 10.79
C ASN A 51 -1.38 -9.92 9.51
N GLU A 52 -0.95 -10.60 8.44
CA GLU A 52 -0.73 -10.00 7.11
C GLU A 52 -2.00 -9.33 6.58
N TYR A 53 -3.14 -10.02 6.69
CA TYR A 53 -4.43 -9.45 6.27
C TYR A 53 -4.77 -8.16 7.02
N ASN A 54 -4.52 -8.13 8.34
CA ASN A 54 -4.76 -6.94 9.15
C ASN A 54 -3.78 -5.80 8.80
N GLN A 55 -2.53 -6.11 8.47
CA GLN A 55 -1.55 -5.13 8.01
C GLN A 55 -1.98 -4.49 6.69
N ILE A 56 -2.52 -5.27 5.76
CA ILE A 56 -3.04 -4.76 4.49
C ILE A 56 -4.25 -3.88 4.69
N LYS A 57 -5.21 -4.29 5.52
CA LYS A 57 -6.34 -3.43 5.86
C LYS A 57 -5.91 -2.11 6.49
N LYS A 58 -4.91 -2.15 7.36
CA LYS A 58 -4.34 -0.94 7.95
C LYS A 58 -3.71 -0.04 6.88
N LEU A 59 -2.90 -0.61 5.99
CA LEU A 59 -2.30 0.13 4.87
C LEU A 59 -3.38 0.78 3.99
N LEU A 60 -4.41 0.02 3.59
CA LEU A 60 -5.50 0.53 2.77
C LEU A 60 -6.27 1.66 3.45
N SER A 61 -6.40 1.64 4.78
CA SER A 61 -7.04 2.72 5.54
C SER A 61 -6.24 4.04 5.56
N GLU A 62 -4.96 3.97 5.22
CA GLU A 62 -4.05 5.12 5.11
C GLU A 62 -3.94 5.62 3.65
N CYS A 63 -4.52 4.90 2.68
CA CYS A 63 -4.53 5.24 1.27
C CYS A 63 -5.81 5.99 0.85
N THR A 64 -5.67 6.86 -0.16
CA THR A 64 -6.81 7.38 -0.93
C THR A 64 -7.10 6.45 -2.10
N ILE A 65 -8.33 5.93 -2.18
CA ILE A 65 -8.75 5.01 -3.24
C ILE A 65 -9.56 5.78 -4.28
N ILE A 66 -9.18 5.65 -5.55
CA ILE A 66 -9.83 6.30 -6.71
C ILE A 66 -10.28 5.31 -7.78
#